data_AF-A0A163J6Z4-F1
#
_entry.id   AF-A0A163J6Z4-F1
#
_cell.length_a   1.000
_cell.length_b   1.000
_cell.length_c   1.000
_cell.angle_alpha   90.00
_cell.angle_beta   90.00
_cell.angle_gamma   90.00
#
_symmetry.space_group_name_H-M   'P 1'
#
loop_
_entity.id
_entity.type
_entity.pdbx_description
1 polymer ?
#
loop_
_entity_poly.entity_id
_entity_poly.type
_entity_poly.pdbx_seq_one_letter_code
_entity_poly.pdbx_strand_id
1 'polypeptide(L)'
;MSARIIAQVVVSVGTVVGRAFFAAYKQAAANAAAGGGVAAAARGGKEGVMDALTRKTGMSLEEACQILNVQKEADLAQLTKNYEHLFNANETSKGGSFYLQSKVVRAKERFEMERAEELKQSQAKEQERNNTTANTNDSQSPPPSA
;
A
#
# COMPACT_ATOMS: atom_id res chain seq x y z
N MET A 1 -18.81 -12.35 -49.10
CA MET A 1 -19.32 -11.72 -47.86
C MET A 1 -18.33 -11.77 -46.70
N SER A 2 -17.41 -12.76 -46.64
CA SER A 2 -16.49 -12.97 -45.51
C SER A 2 -15.40 -11.89 -45.33
N ALA A 3 -14.88 -11.31 -46.41
CA ALA A 3 -13.84 -10.26 -46.33
C ALA A 3 -14.33 -8.95 -45.67
N ARG A 4 -15.62 -8.62 -45.80
CA ARG A 4 -16.21 -7.42 -45.19
C ARG A 4 -16.36 -7.56 -43.67
N ILE A 5 -16.73 -8.75 -43.20
CA ILE A 5 -16.86 -9.07 -41.77
C ILE A 5 -15.49 -9.05 -41.09
N ILE A 6 -14.47 -9.66 -41.72
CA ILE A 6 -13.09 -9.65 -41.20
C ILE A 6 -12.56 -8.21 -41.11
N ALA A 7 -12.77 -7.39 -42.15
CA ALA A 7 -12.36 -5.99 -42.13
C ALA A 7 -13.04 -5.19 -41.00
N GLN A 8 -14.34 -5.41 -40.75
CA GLN A 8 -15.06 -4.75 -39.65
C GLN A 8 -14.52 -5.16 -38.28
N VAL A 9 -14.24 -6.44 -38.05
CA VAL A 9 -13.69 -6.93 -36.78
C VAL A 9 -12.29 -6.35 -36.53
N VAL A 10 -11.42 -6.34 -37.54
CA VAL A 10 -10.05 -5.80 -37.39
C VAL A 10 -10.06 -4.30 -37.12
N VAL A 11 -10.92 -3.53 -37.79
CA VAL A 11 -11.04 -2.07 -37.57
C VAL A 11 -11.60 -1.77 -36.17
N SER A 12 -12.60 -2.52 -35.70
CA SER A 12 -13.17 -2.33 -34.36
C SER A 12 -12.18 -2.66 -33.25
N VAL A 13 -11.38 -3.73 -33.39
CA VAL A 13 -10.36 -4.09 -32.38
C VAL A 13 -9.18 -3.12 -32.41
N GLY A 14 -8.71 -2.74 -33.61
CA GLY A 14 -7.57 -1.83 -33.76
C GLY A 14 -7.82 -0.42 -33.24
N THR A 15 -9.04 0.10 -33.38
CA THR A 15 -9.38 1.47 -32.92
C THR A 15 -9.43 1.59 -31.40
N VAL A 16 -9.84 0.54 -30.68
CA VAL A 16 -9.86 0.52 -29.21
C VAL A 16 -8.44 0.47 -28.65
N VAL A 17 -7.62 -0.44 -29.18
CA VAL A 17 -6.23 -0.61 -28.76
C VAL A 17 -5.38 0.63 -29.10
N GLY A 18 -5.55 1.19 -30.31
CA GLY A 18 -4.84 2.40 -30.73
C GLY A 18 -5.18 3.63 -29.88
N ARG A 19 -6.45 3.81 -29.48
CA ARG A 19 -6.85 4.91 -28.59
C ARG A 19 -6.25 4.79 -27.19
N ALA A 20 -6.19 3.58 -26.64
CA ALA A 20 -5.57 3.34 -25.33
C ALA A 20 -4.07 3.63 -25.35
N PHE A 21 -3.34 3.15 -26.37
CA PHE A 21 -1.92 3.45 -26.53
C PHE A 21 -1.66 4.94 -26.76
N PHE A 22 -2.48 5.63 -27.56
CA PHE A 22 -2.33 7.08 -27.78
C PHE A 22 -2.61 7.89 -26.51
N ALA A 23 -3.64 7.51 -25.74
CA ALA A 23 -3.94 8.15 -24.46
C ALA A 23 -2.79 7.96 -23.45
N ALA A 24 -2.28 6.73 -23.32
CA ALA A 24 -1.14 6.42 -22.47
C ALA A 24 0.14 7.13 -22.92
N TYR A 25 0.41 7.19 -24.22
CA TYR A 25 1.56 7.91 -24.77
C TYR A 25 1.46 9.42 -24.51
N LYS A 26 0.29 10.02 -24.73
CA LYS A 26 0.07 11.44 -24.41
C LYS A 26 0.25 11.72 -22.91
N GLN A 27 -0.17 10.80 -22.06
CA GLN A 27 -0.03 10.89 -20.61
C GLN A 27 1.44 10.75 -20.18
N ALA A 28 2.18 9.81 -20.78
CA ALA A 28 3.62 9.66 -20.55
C ALA A 28 4.43 10.86 -21.05
N ALA A 29 4.13 11.37 -22.25
CA ALA A 29 4.80 12.53 -22.84
C ALA A 29 4.51 13.81 -22.05
N ALA A 30 3.28 14.01 -21.57
CA ALA A 30 2.94 15.14 -20.70
C ALA A 30 3.67 15.07 -19.35
N ASN A 31 3.85 13.86 -18.79
CA ASN A 31 4.62 13.66 -17.56
C ASN A 31 6.13 13.88 -17.77
N ALA A 32 6.67 13.56 -18.95
CA ALA A 32 8.06 13.81 -19.30
C ALA A 32 8.34 15.30 -19.56
N ALA A 33 7.45 15.99 -20.29
CA ALA A 33 7.56 17.41 -20.62
C ALA A 33 7.38 18.33 -19.40
N ALA A 34 6.67 17.87 -18.36
CA ALA A 34 6.53 18.57 -17.09
C ALA A 34 7.75 18.48 -16.16
N GLY A 35 8.91 18.01 -16.65
CA GLY A 35 10.14 17.92 -15.88
C GLY A 35 10.20 16.65 -15.05
N GLY A 36 10.34 15.50 -15.74
CA GLY A 36 10.40 14.14 -15.19
C GLY A 36 11.52 13.81 -14.18
N GLY A 37 12.20 14.81 -13.62
CA GLY A 37 13.10 14.67 -12.47
C GLY A 37 12.63 15.36 -11.19
N VAL A 38 11.72 16.34 -11.27
CA VAL A 38 11.35 17.18 -10.11
C VAL A 38 9.84 17.23 -9.87
N ALA A 39 9.02 17.10 -10.92
CA ALA A 39 7.56 17.01 -10.77
C ALA A 39 7.07 15.60 -10.36
N ALA A 40 7.95 14.59 -10.35
CA ALA A 40 7.68 13.29 -9.74
C ALA A 40 7.60 13.35 -8.20
N ALA A 41 8.15 14.42 -7.59
CA ALA A 41 8.05 14.64 -6.15
C ALA A 41 6.72 15.26 -5.70
N ALA A 42 5.95 15.87 -6.62
CA ALA A 42 4.79 16.71 -6.27
C ALA A 42 3.43 16.12 -6.67
N ARG A 43 3.38 14.99 -7.40
CA ARG A 43 2.13 14.26 -7.69
C ARG A 43 2.05 12.99 -6.84
N GLY A 44 1.59 13.18 -5.60
CA GLY A 44 1.23 12.12 -4.66
C GLY A 44 0.13 11.20 -5.21
N GLY A 45 0.55 10.08 -5.78
CA GLY A 45 -0.32 8.99 -6.18
C GLY A 45 0.41 7.66 -6.06
N LYS A 46 0.41 7.12 -4.83
CA LYS A 46 0.69 5.71 -4.43
C LYS A 46 2.03 5.05 -4.74
N GLU A 47 2.86 5.54 -5.67
CA GLU A 47 4.08 4.81 -6.09
C GLU A 47 5.41 5.60 -5.94
N GLY A 48 5.37 6.91 -5.70
CA GLY A 48 6.57 7.76 -5.63
C GLY A 48 7.19 7.97 -4.25
N VAL A 49 6.49 7.57 -3.18
CA VAL A 49 7.01 7.61 -1.81
C VAL A 49 7.01 6.19 -1.30
N MET A 50 8.09 5.46 -1.60
CA MET A 50 8.38 4.23 -0.87
C MET A 50 8.41 4.59 0.62
N ASP A 51 7.38 4.14 1.33
CA ASP A 51 7.20 4.25 2.77
C ASP A 51 8.51 3.89 3.49
N ALA A 52 8.83 4.57 4.59
CA ALA A 52 10.11 4.40 5.29
C ALA A 52 10.34 2.92 5.67
N LEU A 53 9.26 2.21 5.98
CA LEU A 53 9.30 0.78 6.31
C LEU A 53 9.48 -0.07 5.07
N THR A 54 8.86 0.29 3.94
CA THR A 54 9.08 -0.38 2.65
C THR A 54 10.55 -0.24 2.21
N ARG A 55 11.19 0.92 2.44
CA ARG A 55 12.64 1.08 2.20
C ARG A 55 13.49 0.24 3.14
N LYS A 56 13.09 0.10 4.40
CA LYS A 56 13.81 -0.67 5.43
C LYS A 56 13.73 -2.18 5.21
N THR A 57 12.56 -2.67 4.81
CA THR A 57 12.27 -4.11 4.67
C THR A 57 12.47 -4.61 3.23
N GLY A 58 12.36 -3.70 2.25
CA GLY A 58 12.31 -4.02 0.83
C GLY A 58 10.99 -4.69 0.41
N MET A 59 9.92 -4.55 1.21
CA MET A 59 8.62 -5.17 0.98
C MET A 59 7.49 -4.21 1.37
N SER A 60 6.51 -4.05 0.49
CA SER A 60 5.31 -3.27 0.78
C SER A 60 4.36 -4.04 1.70
N LEU A 61 3.47 -3.32 2.40
CA LEU A 61 2.44 -3.96 3.22
C LEU A 61 1.51 -4.84 2.39
N GLU A 62 1.15 -4.39 1.19
CA GLU A 62 0.25 -5.14 0.30
C GLU A 62 0.88 -6.47 -0.15
N GLU A 63 2.17 -6.46 -0.49
CA GLU A 63 2.92 -7.70 -0.77
C GLU A 63 3.00 -8.61 0.45
N ALA A 64 3.22 -8.06 1.64
CA ALA A 64 3.28 -8.85 2.88
C ALA A 64 1.94 -9.56 3.15
N CYS A 65 0.82 -8.84 3.01
CA CYS A 65 -0.53 -9.39 3.13
C CYS A 65 -0.80 -10.49 2.10
N GLN A 66 -0.37 -10.29 0.85
CA GLN A 66 -0.50 -11.31 -0.21
C GLN A 66 0.33 -12.56 0.08
N ILE A 67 1.59 -12.41 0.49
CA ILE A 67 2.48 -13.54 0.83
C ILE A 67 1.89 -14.36 1.99
N LEU A 68 1.36 -13.68 3.01
CA LEU A 68 0.78 -14.33 4.20
C LEU A 68 -0.67 -14.78 4.00
N ASN A 69 -1.29 -14.44 2.87
CA ASN A 69 -2.69 -14.69 2.57
C ASN A 69 -3.63 -14.17 3.68
N VAL A 70 -3.43 -12.91 4.09
CA VAL A 70 -4.22 -12.23 5.11
C VAL A 70 -4.68 -10.85 4.63
N GLN A 71 -5.75 -10.33 5.23
CA GLN A 71 -6.20 -8.95 5.01
C GLN A 71 -5.42 -7.99 5.93
N LYS A 72 -5.43 -6.69 5.62
CA LYS A 72 -4.74 -5.67 6.43
C LYS A 72 -5.31 -5.60 7.86
N GLU A 73 -6.59 -5.91 8.02
CA GLU A 73 -7.32 -5.89 9.28
C GLU A 73 -7.35 -7.27 9.97
N ALA A 74 -6.58 -8.24 9.48
CA ALA A 74 -6.59 -9.59 10.03
C ALA A 74 -6.13 -9.63 11.50
N ASP A 75 -6.72 -10.58 12.23
CA ASP A 75 -6.35 -10.85 13.61
C ASP A 75 -4.98 -11.54 13.71
N LEU A 76 -4.30 -11.35 14.84
CA LEU A 76 -2.99 -11.94 15.14
C LEU A 76 -3.02 -13.46 15.13
N ALA A 77 -4.15 -14.07 15.51
CA ALA A 77 -4.32 -15.53 15.45
C ALA A 77 -4.28 -16.05 14.00
N GLN A 78 -4.95 -15.35 13.08
CA GLN A 78 -4.96 -15.72 11.66
C GLN A 78 -3.58 -15.52 11.02
N LEU A 79 -2.91 -14.41 11.35
CA LEU A 79 -1.53 -14.15 10.92
C LEU A 79 -0.60 -15.29 11.34
N THR A 80 -0.63 -15.67 12.62
CA THR A 80 0.25 -16.69 13.19
C THR A 80 0.00 -18.05 12.53
N LYS A 81 -1.27 -18.44 12.40
CA LYS A 81 -1.67 -19.70 11.75
C LYS A 81 -1.16 -19.78 10.31
N ASN A 82 -1.38 -18.74 9.51
CA ASN A 82 -0.97 -18.72 8.12
C ASN A 82 0.56 -18.69 7.99
N TYR A 83 1.23 -17.91 8.82
CA TYR A 83 2.69 -17.85 8.89
C TYR A 83 3.29 -19.23 9.18
N GLU A 84 2.83 -19.91 10.23
CA GLU A 84 3.33 -21.23 10.60
C GLU A 84 3.12 -22.26 9.50
N HIS A 85 1.94 -22.26 8.89
CA HIS A 85 1.63 -23.14 7.77
C HIS A 85 2.59 -22.90 6.58
N LEU A 86 2.75 -21.65 6.15
CA LEU A 86 3.61 -21.29 5.02
C LEU A 86 5.09 -21.52 5.33
N PHE A 87 5.53 -21.24 6.56
CA PHE A 87 6.91 -21.47 6.98
C PHE A 87 7.26 -22.96 6.97
N ASN A 88 6.40 -23.79 7.55
CA ASN A 88 6.60 -25.24 7.64
C ASN A 88 6.51 -25.91 6.26
N ALA A 89 5.63 -25.42 5.38
CA ALA A 89 5.51 -25.93 4.01
C ALA A 89 6.74 -25.60 3.14
N ASN A 90 7.46 -24.51 3.45
CA ASN A 90 8.66 -24.07 2.72
C ASN A 90 9.96 -24.38 3.46
N GLU A 91 9.93 -25.21 4.50
CA GLU A 91 11.11 -25.58 5.27
C GLU A 91 12.14 -26.31 4.39
N THR A 92 13.38 -25.83 4.42
CA THR A 92 14.48 -26.33 3.56
C THR A 92 14.78 -27.81 3.81
N SER A 93 14.67 -28.27 5.07
CA SER A 93 14.84 -29.67 5.44
C SER A 93 13.82 -30.62 4.82
N LYS A 94 12.66 -30.10 4.39
CA LYS A 94 11.58 -30.87 3.73
C LYS A 94 11.60 -30.71 2.20
N GLY A 95 12.69 -30.15 1.65
CA GLY A 95 12.79 -29.85 0.21
C GLY A 95 12.15 -28.51 -0.19
N GLY A 96 11.81 -27.66 0.78
CA GLY A 96 11.33 -26.31 0.53
C GLY A 96 12.43 -25.34 0.09
N SER A 97 12.04 -24.14 -0.34
CA SER A 97 12.97 -23.10 -0.79
C SER A 97 13.31 -22.14 0.34
N PHE A 98 14.61 -22.01 0.63
CA PHE A 98 15.11 -21.01 1.59
C PHE A 98 14.67 -19.59 1.24
N TYR A 99 14.60 -19.28 -0.07
CA TYR A 99 14.15 -17.97 -0.53
C TYR A 99 12.67 -17.73 -0.19
N LEU A 100 11.82 -18.72 -0.42
CA LEU A 100 10.39 -18.61 -0.10
C LEU A 100 10.16 -18.53 1.41
N GLN A 101 10.86 -19.36 2.19
CA GLN A 101 10.84 -19.28 3.64
C GLN A 101 11.28 -17.89 4.13
N SER A 102 12.37 -17.35 3.58
CA SER A 102 12.86 -16.00 3.91
C SER A 102 11.84 -14.91 3.55
N LYS A 103 11.11 -15.05 2.43
CA LYS A 103 10.04 -14.12 2.05
C LYS A 103 8.86 -14.16 3.01
N VAL A 104 8.48 -15.34 3.49
CA VAL A 104 7.42 -15.50 4.52
C VAL A 104 7.83 -14.83 5.83
N VAL A 105 9.09 -14.99 6.26
CA VAL A 105 9.63 -14.31 7.44
C VAL A 105 9.59 -12.78 7.29
N ARG A 106 10.09 -12.25 6.15
CA ARG A 106 10.06 -10.80 5.91
C ARG A 106 8.66 -10.22 5.81
N ALA A 107 7.70 -10.97 5.26
CA ALA A 107 6.31 -10.56 5.22
C ALA A 107 5.73 -10.40 6.63
N LYS A 108 6.02 -11.36 7.52
CA LYS A 108 5.61 -11.27 8.94
C LYS A 108 6.21 -10.02 9.61
N GLU A 109 7.51 -9.79 9.45
CA GLU A 109 8.18 -8.61 10.01
C GLU A 109 7.54 -7.30 9.52
N ARG A 110 7.25 -7.19 8.20
CA ARG A 110 6.63 -5.97 7.66
C ARG A 110 5.22 -5.74 8.21
N PHE A 111 4.43 -6.80 8.37
CA PHE A 111 3.09 -6.73 8.93
C PHE A 111 3.12 -6.32 10.41
N GLU A 112 4.03 -6.88 11.20
CA GLU A 112 4.21 -6.54 12.62
C GLU A 112 4.68 -5.08 12.79
N MET A 113 5.57 -4.59 11.92
CA MET A 113 5.97 -3.18 11.95
C MET A 113 4.80 -2.23 11.68
N GLU A 114 3.89 -2.56 10.76
CA GLU A 114 2.68 -1.75 10.51
C GLU A 114 1.81 -1.67 11.76
N ARG A 115 1.52 -2.81 12.39
CA ARG A 115 0.71 -2.87 13.62
C ARG A 115 1.35 -2.09 14.76
N ALA A 116 2.67 -2.17 14.90
CA ALA A 116 3.41 -1.43 15.92
C ALA A 116 3.32 0.09 15.69
N GLU A 117 3.30 0.56 14.45
CA GLU A 117 3.13 1.98 14.13
C GLU A 117 1.70 2.46 14.33
N GLU A 118 0.70 1.67 13.96
CA GLU A 118 -0.71 1.98 14.24
C GLU A 118 -0.96 2.12 15.75
N LEU A 119 -0.36 1.26 16.57
CA LEU A 119 -0.41 1.36 18.04
C LEU A 119 0.24 2.66 18.55
N LYS A 120 1.42 3.02 18.03
CA LYS A 120 2.10 4.28 18.41
C LYS A 120 1.29 5.51 18.01
N GLN A 121 0.71 5.51 16.82
CA GLN A 121 -0.14 6.60 16.33
C GLN A 121 -1.41 6.74 17.17
N SER A 122 -2.02 5.63 17.58
CA SER A 122 -3.20 5.62 18.44
C SER A 122 -2.88 6.25 19.82
N GLN A 123 -1.76 5.85 20.43
CA GLN A 123 -1.32 6.41 21.72
C GLN A 123 -0.98 7.91 21.63
N ALA A 124 -0.32 8.34 20.55
CA ALA A 124 -0.01 9.76 20.33
C ALA A 124 -1.29 10.60 20.19
N LYS A 125 -2.28 10.12 19.43
CA LYS A 125 -3.59 10.80 19.27
C LYS A 125 -4.37 10.90 20.58
N GLU A 126 -4.30 9.89 21.43
CA GLU A 126 -4.94 9.93 22.76
C GLU A 126 -4.27 10.94 23.69
N GLN A 127 -2.93 11.05 23.67
CA GLN A 127 -2.21 12.07 24.43
C GLN A 127 -2.52 13.50 23.95
N GLU A 128 -2.63 13.72 22.65
CA GLU A 128 -3.03 15.02 22.08
C GLU A 128 -4.46 15.42 22.47
N ARG A 129 -5.41 14.46 22.47
CA ARG A 129 -6.79 14.73 22.92
C ARG A 129 -6.82 15.12 24.40
N ASN A 130 -6.13 14.37 25.26
CA ASN A 130 -6.14 14.63 26.70
C ASN A 130 -5.53 16.00 27.04
N ASN A 131 -4.51 16.44 26.31
CA ASN A 131 -3.90 17.76 26.50
C ASN A 131 -4.80 18.92 26.01
N THR A 132 -5.57 18.70 24.95
CA THR A 132 -6.51 19.71 24.42
C THR A 132 -7.70 19.93 25.36
N THR A 133 -8.21 18.87 26.00
CA THR A 133 -9.31 18.95 26.97
C THR A 133 -8.89 19.59 28.29
N ALA A 134 -7.63 19.43 28.71
CA ALA A 134 -7.11 20.09 29.91
C ALA A 134 -7.01 21.61 29.75
N ASN A 135 -6.65 22.10 28.55
CA ASN A 135 -6.43 23.53 28.30
C ASN A 135 -7.73 24.33 28.06
N THR A 136 -8.87 23.66 27.79
CA THR A 136 -10.16 24.33 27.58
C THR A 136 -10.92 24.61 28.88
N ASN A 137 -10.57 23.96 29.99
CA ASN A 137 -11.24 24.15 31.28
C ASN A 137 -10.71 25.34 32.11
N ASP A 138 -9.56 25.93 31.76
CA ASP A 138 -8.99 27.07 32.49
C ASP A 138 -9.45 28.45 31.96
N SER A 139 -10.30 28.50 30.93
CA SER A 139 -10.70 29.75 30.26
C SER A 139 -12.16 30.18 30.47
N GLN A 140 -12.93 29.51 31.32
CA GLN A 140 -14.31 29.92 31.67
C GLN A 140 -14.40 30.43 33.10
N SER A 141 -13.85 31.61 33.34
CA SER A 141 -14.30 32.46 34.45
C SER A 141 -15.68 33.02 34.09
N PRO A 142 -16.74 32.79 34.89
CA PRO A 142 -18.05 33.34 34.58
C PRO A 142 -18.01 34.87 34.62
N PRO A 143 -18.71 35.58 33.70
CA PRO A 143 -18.74 37.03 33.71
C PRO A 143 -19.40 37.54 35.01
N PRO A 144 -18.89 38.62 35.62
CA PRO A 144 -19.54 39.23 36.77
C PRO A 144 -20.92 39.74 36.34
N SER A 145 -21.96 39.34 37.08
CA SER A 145 -23.32 39.81 36.87
C SER A 145 -23.42 41.30 37.22
N ALA A 146 -24.14 42.04 36.37
CA ALA A 146 -24.36 43.48 36.44
C ALA A 146 -25.16 43.92 37.68
#